data_AF-A0A072VE08-F1
#
_entry.id   AF-A0A072VE08-F1
#
_cell.length_a   1.000
_cell.length_b   1.000
_cell.length_c   1.000
_cell.angle_alpha   90.00
_cell.angle_beta   90.00
_cell.angle_gamma   90.00
#
_symmetry.space_group_name_H-M   'P 1'
#
loop_
_entity.id
_entity.type
_entity.pdbx_description
1 polymer ?
#
loop_
_entity_poly.entity_id
_entity_poly.type
_entity_poly.pdbx_seq_one_letter_code
_entity_poly.pdbx_strand_id
1 'polypeptide(L)'
;MLLTAKPTQLQQPWLLFPPSSTLPNRTRFNTRRRIIILNNNNNNETNNNNTSSSSSSYPPLVRRRNRYRKLYPGETIGITEEMRFVAMKLHNDKTNTVNNTTSVVVEDAEGQIPDTWYPSMKGFLRFLVDNQLVFSTLERIVDDSDNVSYAYLRKTGLERSEGILKDLEWLKEGVEIPNPSSPGTTYAKYLEELAERSAPLFLSHFYNIHFSHITAGQVITKKVSEKLLEGKELEFCKWEGDVQEMLKDVREKLNVLAEHWGRDEKNKCLRETKKSFQFMGQIVRLIIL
;
A
#
# COMPACT_ATOMS: atom_id res chain seq x y z
N MET A 1 -50.26 24.87 -5.35
CA MET A 1 -49.01 25.09 -4.59
C MET A 1 -48.16 23.85 -4.72
N LEU A 2 -47.20 23.87 -5.63
CA LEU A 2 -46.25 22.79 -5.90
C LEU A 2 -44.91 23.20 -5.26
N LEU A 3 -44.43 22.43 -4.28
CA LEU A 3 -43.09 22.59 -3.72
C LEU A 3 -42.23 21.41 -4.21
N THR A 4 -41.33 21.73 -5.14
CA THR A 4 -40.24 20.88 -5.59
C THR A 4 -39.11 20.90 -4.57
N ALA A 5 -38.83 19.78 -3.92
CA ALA A 5 -37.62 19.62 -3.09
C ALA A 5 -36.45 19.16 -3.98
N LYS A 6 -35.35 19.94 -3.97
CA LYS A 6 -34.08 19.58 -4.61
C LYS A 6 -33.38 18.47 -3.80
N PRO A 7 -32.65 17.54 -4.43
CA PRO A 7 -31.83 16.58 -3.71
C PRO A 7 -30.54 17.25 -3.19
N THR A 8 -30.33 17.12 -1.89
CA THR A 8 -29.14 17.55 -1.16
C THR A 8 -27.93 16.74 -1.61
N GLN A 9 -26.91 17.40 -2.18
CA GLN A 9 -25.61 16.79 -2.42
C GLN A 9 -24.94 16.47 -1.08
N LEU A 10 -24.67 15.20 -0.82
CA LEU A 10 -23.76 14.77 0.24
C LEU A 10 -22.33 15.05 -0.22
N GLN A 11 -21.76 16.13 0.31
CA GLN A 11 -20.33 16.42 0.22
C GLN A 11 -19.54 15.35 1.00
N GLN A 12 -18.69 14.61 0.28
CA GLN A 12 -17.79 13.59 0.83
C GLN A 12 -16.75 14.25 1.77
N PRO A 13 -16.50 13.75 3.00
CA PRO A 13 -15.68 14.44 4.02
C PRO A 13 -14.15 14.40 3.79
N TRP A 14 -13.67 13.91 2.65
CA TRP A 14 -12.27 13.52 2.45
C TRP A 14 -11.31 14.71 2.20
N LEU A 15 -11.77 15.95 2.30
CA LEU A 15 -10.95 17.16 2.11
C LEU A 15 -10.46 17.82 3.41
N LEU A 16 -10.62 17.19 4.57
CA LEU A 16 -10.20 17.77 5.85
C LEU A 16 -8.79 17.38 6.31
N PHE A 17 -7.80 17.33 5.42
CA PHE A 17 -6.40 17.52 5.83
C PHE A 17 -5.62 18.23 4.72
N PRO A 18 -5.15 19.48 4.93
CA PRO A 18 -4.32 20.14 3.95
C PRO A 18 -2.98 19.39 3.84
N PRO A 19 -2.41 19.21 2.64
CA PRO A 19 -1.03 18.80 2.54
C PRO A 19 -0.18 19.83 3.29
N SER A 20 0.70 19.38 4.19
CA SER A 20 1.74 20.27 4.72
C SER A 20 2.61 20.76 3.56
N SER A 21 2.25 21.92 3.05
CA SER A 21 2.99 22.66 2.05
C SER A 21 4.19 23.29 2.75
N THR A 22 5.33 22.59 2.73
CA THR A 22 6.67 23.21 2.74
C THR A 22 7.70 22.15 2.34
N LEU A 23 7.70 21.75 1.08
CA LEU A 23 8.93 21.27 0.43
C LEU A 23 9.61 22.49 -0.19
N PRO A 24 10.84 22.86 0.21
CA PRO A 24 11.54 23.94 -0.44
C PRO A 24 11.90 23.53 -1.87
N ASN A 25 11.66 24.46 -2.79
CA ASN A 25 11.97 24.38 -4.21
C ASN A 25 13.34 23.74 -4.48
N ARG A 26 13.35 22.74 -5.35
CA ARG A 26 14.55 22.06 -5.85
C ARG A 26 15.28 22.99 -6.83
N THR A 27 16.07 23.92 -6.32
CA THR A 27 17.03 24.66 -7.13
C THR A 27 18.18 23.74 -7.52
N ARG A 28 18.39 23.59 -8.83
CA ARG A 28 19.57 22.95 -9.42
C ARG A 28 20.82 23.72 -8.98
N PHE A 29 21.62 23.15 -8.09
CA PHE A 29 22.96 23.68 -7.79
C PHE A 29 24.05 22.79 -8.36
N ASN A 30 24.73 23.38 -9.34
CA ASN A 30 26.00 22.95 -9.91
C ASN A 30 27.02 22.68 -8.80
N THR A 31 27.67 21.53 -8.85
CA THR A 31 28.72 21.16 -7.90
C THR A 31 29.97 21.99 -8.15
N ARG A 32 30.16 23.07 -7.40
CA ARG A 32 31.50 23.63 -7.11
C ARG A 32 31.68 23.69 -5.60
N ARG A 33 32.61 22.88 -5.11
CA ARG A 33 33.09 22.91 -3.72
C ARG A 33 33.54 24.34 -3.38
N ARG A 34 32.83 25.01 -2.47
CA ARG A 34 33.39 26.08 -1.65
C ARG A 34 33.23 25.66 -0.19
N ILE A 35 34.38 25.51 0.46
CA ILE A 35 34.51 25.29 1.89
C ILE A 35 34.03 26.58 2.56
N ILE A 36 32.93 26.52 3.29
CA ILE A 36 32.53 27.60 4.20
C ILE A 36 33.18 27.29 5.54
N ILE A 37 34.21 28.06 5.88
CA ILE A 37 34.80 28.11 7.22
C ILE A 37 33.85 28.94 8.07
N LEU A 38 33.14 28.29 9.00
CA LEU A 38 32.45 28.98 10.08
C LEU A 38 33.45 29.19 11.22
N ASN A 39 33.95 30.41 11.30
CA ASN A 39 34.83 30.89 12.36
C ASN A 39 33.96 31.21 13.58
N ASN A 40 34.07 30.40 14.65
CA ASN A 40 33.39 30.67 15.90
C ASN A 40 34.42 31.25 16.88
N ASN A 41 34.41 32.58 17.02
CA ASN A 41 35.19 33.30 18.01
C ASN A 41 34.58 33.04 19.38
N ASN A 42 35.34 32.38 20.25
CA ASN A 42 35.25 32.51 21.70
C ASN A 42 36.60 32.11 22.27
N ASN A 43 37.37 33.07 22.78
CA ASN A 43 37.72 33.08 24.20
C ASN A 43 38.67 34.23 24.57
N ASN A 44 38.43 34.66 25.81
CA ASN A 44 39.12 35.67 26.59
C ASN A 44 40.63 35.42 26.74
N GLU A 45 41.33 36.53 26.96
CA GLU A 45 42.73 36.66 27.38
C GLU A 45 43.08 35.79 28.60
N THR A 46 44.25 35.14 28.59
CA THR A 46 45.35 35.44 29.54
C THR A 46 46.66 34.71 29.16
N ASN A 47 47.77 35.40 29.40
CA ASN A 47 49.17 35.02 29.15
C ASN A 47 49.67 33.77 29.91
N ASN A 48 50.60 33.00 29.32
CA ASN A 48 52.02 32.89 29.77
C ASN A 48 52.82 31.78 29.06
N ASN A 49 54.14 31.98 29.08
CA ASN A 49 55.22 31.39 28.27
C ASN A 49 55.65 29.93 28.61
N ASN A 50 56.23 29.27 27.58
CA ASN A 50 57.32 28.25 27.54
C ASN A 50 57.23 27.02 28.49
N THR A 51 57.46 25.75 28.10
CA THR A 51 58.67 25.18 27.47
C THR A 51 58.46 23.66 27.18
N SER A 52 59.11 23.15 26.12
CA SER A 52 59.69 21.80 25.91
C SER A 52 58.90 20.48 25.99
N SER A 53 58.85 19.82 24.82
CA SER A 53 59.12 18.38 24.56
C SER A 53 58.31 17.26 25.25
N SER A 54 57.43 16.61 24.48
CA SER A 54 57.59 15.17 24.19
C SER A 54 56.69 14.78 23.01
N SER A 55 57.32 14.27 21.96
CA SER A 55 56.66 13.76 20.76
C SER A 55 56.05 12.39 21.04
N SER A 56 54.80 12.34 21.50
CA SER A 56 53.98 11.12 21.36
C SER A 56 53.12 11.27 20.10
N SER A 57 53.63 10.76 18.97
CA SER A 57 52.86 10.63 17.73
C SER A 57 51.85 9.49 17.89
N TYR A 58 50.73 9.78 18.57
CA TYR A 58 49.54 8.95 18.42
C TYR A 58 48.76 9.46 17.20
N PRO A 59 48.40 8.58 16.25
CA PRO A 59 47.51 9.01 15.17
C PRO A 59 46.22 9.52 15.79
N PRO A 60 45.65 10.64 15.30
CA PRO A 60 44.44 11.19 15.85
C PRO A 60 43.35 10.12 15.81
N LEU A 61 42.75 9.83 16.96
CA LEU A 61 41.60 8.93 17.05
C LEU A 61 40.52 9.46 16.11
N VAL A 62 40.34 8.80 14.97
CA VAL A 62 39.26 9.09 14.03
C VAL A 62 37.96 8.78 14.77
N ARG A 63 37.36 9.81 15.39
CA ARG A 63 35.99 9.74 15.89
C ARG A 63 35.12 9.43 14.69
N ARG A 64 34.77 8.15 14.49
CA ARG A 64 33.72 7.73 13.57
C ARG A 64 32.49 8.53 14.00
N ARG A 65 32.11 9.54 13.23
CA ARG A 65 30.80 10.18 13.39
C ARG A 65 29.79 9.04 13.28
N ASN A 66 29.10 8.75 14.37
CA ASN A 66 27.95 7.85 14.35
C ASN A 66 26.93 8.47 13.40
N ARG A 67 26.98 8.06 12.13
CA ARG A 67 25.98 8.43 11.14
C ARG A 67 24.77 7.59 11.48
N TYR A 68 23.83 8.19 12.23
CA TYR A 68 22.53 7.59 12.43
C TYR A 68 21.95 7.20 11.06
N ARG A 69 21.46 5.97 10.96
CA ARG A 69 20.79 5.50 9.74
C ARG A 69 19.62 6.45 9.46
N LYS A 70 19.48 6.89 8.21
CA LYS A 70 18.30 7.62 7.78
C LYS A 70 17.06 6.73 7.95
N LEU A 71 16.08 7.20 8.71
CA LEU A 71 14.81 6.50 8.90
C LEU A 71 14.05 6.39 7.59
N TYR A 72 13.33 5.29 7.41
CA TYR A 72 12.39 5.14 6.32
C TYR A 72 11.18 6.06 6.54
N PRO A 73 10.56 6.60 5.47
CA PRO A 73 9.28 7.29 5.59
C PRO A 73 8.25 6.40 6.30
N GLY A 74 7.57 6.91 7.33
CA GLY A 74 6.59 6.16 8.12
C GLY A 74 7.16 5.29 9.24
N GLU A 75 8.48 5.15 9.35
CA GLU A 75 9.12 4.25 10.33
C GLU A 75 8.82 4.62 11.79
N THR A 76 8.57 5.89 12.08
CA THR A 76 8.20 6.36 13.42
C THR A 76 6.73 6.07 13.79
N ILE A 77 5.89 5.73 12.82
CA ILE A 77 4.46 5.47 13.00
C ILE A 77 4.21 3.97 13.07
N GLY A 78 4.79 3.19 12.15
CA GLY A 78 4.63 1.74 12.13
C GLY A 78 4.84 1.14 10.74
N ILE A 79 4.91 -0.20 10.68
CA ILE A 79 5.16 -0.92 9.42
C ILE A 79 4.06 -0.65 8.39
N THR A 80 2.82 -0.43 8.83
CA THR A 80 1.69 -0.19 7.94
C THR A 80 1.80 1.16 7.25
N GLU A 81 2.35 2.17 7.94
CA GLU A 81 2.60 3.47 7.34
C GLU A 81 3.82 3.43 6.41
N GLU A 82 4.88 2.68 6.78
CA GLU A 82 5.99 2.40 5.87
C GLU A 82 5.48 1.72 4.57
N MET A 83 4.61 0.71 4.68
CA MET A 83 3.98 0.05 3.52
C MET A 83 3.13 1.02 2.70
N ARG A 84 2.35 1.91 3.35
CA ARG A 84 1.56 2.95 2.68
C ARG A 84 2.46 3.88 1.87
N PHE A 85 3.59 4.32 2.41
CA PHE A 85 4.55 5.14 1.66
C PHE A 85 5.10 4.40 0.43
N VAL A 86 5.40 3.09 0.55
CA VAL A 86 5.83 2.28 -0.59
C VAL A 86 4.72 2.17 -1.64
N ALA A 87 3.49 1.88 -1.22
CA ALA A 87 2.32 1.78 -2.10
C ALA A 87 2.06 3.10 -2.86
N MET A 88 2.05 4.23 -2.15
CA MET A 88 1.86 5.56 -2.75
C MET A 88 2.99 5.93 -3.70
N LYS A 89 4.23 5.56 -3.38
CA LYS A 89 5.36 5.78 -4.28
C LYS A 89 5.22 4.99 -5.59
N LEU A 90 4.72 3.75 -5.53
CA LEU A 90 4.49 2.95 -6.73
C LEU A 90 3.42 3.52 -7.66
N HIS A 91 2.48 4.31 -7.13
CA HIS A 91 1.51 5.07 -7.92
C HIS A 91 2.20 6.25 -8.62
N ASN A 92 2.94 7.07 -7.87
CA ASN A 92 3.64 8.24 -8.39
C ASN A 92 4.77 7.93 -9.41
N ASP A 93 5.47 6.80 -9.24
CA ASP A 93 6.56 6.43 -10.18
C ASP A 93 5.99 5.99 -11.54
N LYS A 94 4.75 5.47 -11.58
CA LYS A 94 4.07 5.06 -12.81
C LYS A 94 3.43 6.24 -13.55
N THR A 95 2.89 7.23 -12.84
CA THR A 95 2.39 8.46 -13.47
C THR A 95 3.51 9.25 -14.18
N ASN A 96 4.76 9.12 -13.71
CA ASN A 96 5.94 9.72 -14.35
C ASN A 96 6.55 8.89 -15.49
N THR A 97 6.20 7.61 -15.60
CA THR A 97 6.70 6.70 -16.66
C THR A 97 5.54 6.35 -17.60
N VAL A 98 5.06 7.36 -18.32
CA VAL A 98 4.23 7.14 -19.51
C VAL A 98 5.09 6.32 -20.47
N ASN A 99 4.78 5.03 -20.62
CA ASN A 99 4.96 4.14 -21.79
C ASN A 99 4.92 2.65 -21.38
N ASN A 100 3.81 1.97 -21.71
CA ASN A 100 3.69 0.55 -22.06
C ASN A 100 3.75 -0.59 -21.01
N THR A 101 3.58 -0.36 -19.71
CA THR A 101 3.14 -1.49 -18.84
C THR A 101 2.45 -1.00 -17.58
N THR A 102 1.17 -1.33 -17.40
CA THR A 102 0.32 -1.04 -16.21
C THR A 102 -0.69 0.11 -16.33
N SER A 103 -1.23 0.35 -17.52
CA SER A 103 -2.35 1.27 -17.76
C SER A 103 -3.71 0.69 -17.37
N VAL A 104 -3.89 0.28 -16.10
CA VAL A 104 -5.21 0.14 -15.45
C VAL A 104 -5.05 0.41 -13.95
N VAL A 105 -4.32 1.46 -13.59
CA VAL A 105 -4.30 1.95 -12.21
C VAL A 105 -4.78 3.37 -12.29
N VAL A 106 -6.01 3.55 -11.79
CA VAL A 106 -6.75 4.79 -11.55
C VAL A 106 -5.85 6.02 -11.71
N GLU A 107 -6.03 6.69 -12.85
CA GLU A 107 -5.39 7.97 -13.10
C GLU A 107 -6.03 9.01 -12.16
N ASP A 108 -5.18 9.90 -11.66
CA ASP A 108 -5.50 11.14 -10.97
C ASP A 108 -5.80 11.07 -9.47
N ALA A 109 -5.45 12.17 -8.79
CA ALA A 109 -5.64 12.39 -7.36
C ALA A 109 -7.13 12.39 -6.95
N GLU A 110 -8.02 12.34 -7.94
CA GLU A 110 -9.48 12.30 -7.84
C GLU A 110 -10.09 10.92 -8.14
N GLY A 111 -9.28 9.90 -8.44
CA GLY A 111 -9.76 8.53 -8.58
C GLY A 111 -10.55 8.24 -9.86
N GLN A 112 -10.29 8.95 -10.97
CA GLN A 112 -11.07 8.80 -12.21
C GLN A 112 -10.45 7.75 -13.14
N ILE A 113 -11.26 6.75 -13.51
CA ILE A 113 -10.88 5.77 -14.53
C ILE A 113 -11.05 6.43 -15.91
N PRO A 114 -10.04 6.40 -16.80
CA PRO A 114 -10.13 7.03 -18.12
C PRO A 114 -11.36 6.57 -18.90
N ASP A 115 -12.01 7.47 -19.63
CA ASP A 115 -13.23 7.13 -20.39
C ASP A 115 -13.00 6.09 -21.49
N THR A 116 -11.76 5.97 -21.96
CA THR A 116 -11.30 4.94 -22.92
C THR A 116 -11.24 3.53 -22.32
N TRP A 117 -11.39 3.40 -21.00
CA TRP A 117 -11.42 2.12 -20.33
C TRP A 117 -12.82 1.50 -20.44
N TYR A 118 -12.91 0.35 -21.12
CA TYR A 118 -14.16 -0.36 -21.35
C TYR A 118 -14.10 -1.79 -20.81
N PRO A 119 -14.87 -2.11 -19.75
CA PRO A 119 -14.89 -3.45 -19.17
C PRO A 119 -15.67 -4.41 -20.08
N SER A 120 -15.28 -5.69 -20.06
CA SER A 120 -16.01 -6.77 -20.72
C SER A 120 -16.66 -7.67 -19.66
N MET A 121 -17.85 -8.23 -19.93
CA MET A 121 -18.51 -9.12 -18.97
C MET A 121 -17.66 -10.39 -18.72
N LYS A 122 -17.08 -10.95 -19.77
CA LYS A 122 -16.19 -12.11 -19.70
C LYS A 122 -14.94 -11.83 -18.87
N GLY A 123 -14.33 -10.67 -19.09
CA GLY A 123 -13.17 -10.20 -18.36
C GLY A 123 -13.47 -9.93 -16.90
N PHE A 124 -14.63 -9.34 -16.62
CA PHE A 124 -15.10 -9.09 -15.27
C PHE A 124 -15.38 -10.38 -14.49
N LEU A 125 -15.97 -11.40 -15.12
CA LEU A 125 -16.15 -12.71 -14.48
C LEU A 125 -14.81 -13.36 -14.14
N ARG A 126 -13.81 -13.30 -15.02
CA ARG A 126 -12.45 -13.77 -14.72
C ARG A 126 -11.83 -13.01 -13.56
N PHE A 127 -12.02 -11.69 -13.52
CA PHE A 127 -11.58 -10.85 -12.40
C PHE A 127 -12.22 -11.28 -11.08
N LEU A 128 -13.54 -11.53 -11.05
CA LEU A 128 -14.23 -11.99 -9.84
C LEU A 128 -13.76 -13.37 -9.41
N VAL A 129 -13.67 -14.33 -10.33
CA VAL A 129 -13.21 -15.69 -10.02
C VAL A 129 -11.77 -15.70 -9.48
N ASP A 130 -10.86 -14.93 -10.09
CA ASP A 130 -9.48 -14.85 -9.62
C ASP A 130 -9.37 -14.17 -8.25
N ASN A 131 -10.16 -13.11 -8.01
CA ASN A 131 -10.22 -12.50 -6.66
C ASN A 131 -10.85 -13.45 -5.64
N GLN A 132 -11.89 -14.21 -6.01
CA GLN A 132 -12.50 -15.20 -5.14
C GLN A 132 -11.46 -16.21 -4.66
N LEU A 133 -10.64 -16.73 -5.57
CA LEU A 133 -9.58 -17.67 -5.24
C LEU A 133 -8.52 -17.04 -4.32
N VAL A 134 -8.11 -15.80 -4.61
CA VAL A 134 -7.10 -15.08 -3.82
C VAL A 134 -7.60 -14.80 -2.40
N PHE A 135 -8.82 -14.26 -2.25
CA PHE A 135 -9.41 -13.98 -0.94
C PHE A 135 -9.69 -15.27 -0.17
N SER A 136 -10.25 -16.30 -0.81
CA SER A 136 -10.46 -17.60 -0.16
C SER A 136 -9.14 -18.22 0.33
N THR A 137 -8.07 -18.10 -0.45
CA THR A 137 -6.73 -18.57 -0.04
C THR A 137 -6.20 -17.76 1.14
N LEU A 138 -6.34 -16.43 1.09
CA LEU A 138 -5.88 -15.53 2.15
C LEU A 138 -6.59 -15.81 3.48
N GLU A 139 -7.92 -15.94 3.43
CA GLU A 139 -8.80 -16.22 4.57
C GLU A 139 -8.48 -17.60 5.16
N ARG A 140 -8.41 -18.64 4.31
CA ARG A 140 -8.06 -20.00 4.73
C ARG A 140 -6.70 -20.07 5.42
N ILE A 141 -5.67 -19.42 4.88
CA ILE A 141 -4.33 -19.41 5.50
C ILE A 141 -4.39 -18.81 6.90
N VAL A 142 -5.15 -17.74 7.09
CA VAL A 142 -5.25 -17.05 8.39
C VAL A 142 -6.07 -17.87 9.39
N ASP A 143 -7.16 -18.50 8.93
CA ASP A 143 -8.03 -19.33 9.76
C ASP A 143 -7.38 -20.66 10.16
N ASP A 144 -6.75 -21.38 9.23
CA ASP A 144 -6.23 -22.73 9.46
C ASP A 144 -4.85 -22.75 10.16
N SER A 145 -4.11 -21.66 10.15
CA SER A 145 -2.72 -21.67 10.61
C SER A 145 -2.59 -21.60 12.14
N ASP A 146 -1.75 -22.44 12.71
CA ASP A 146 -1.38 -22.36 14.14
C ASP A 146 -0.41 -21.21 14.47
N ASN A 147 0.01 -20.41 13.48
CA ASN A 147 0.91 -19.30 13.71
C ASN A 147 0.19 -18.19 14.50
N VAL A 148 0.70 -17.91 15.71
CA VAL A 148 0.17 -16.87 16.60
C VAL A 148 0.06 -15.51 15.92
N SER A 149 0.92 -15.22 14.95
CA SER A 149 0.87 -13.97 14.19
C SER A 149 -0.42 -13.80 13.39
N TYR A 150 -1.05 -14.89 12.95
CA TYR A 150 -2.26 -14.84 12.13
C TYR A 150 -3.53 -14.87 12.97
N ALA A 151 -3.49 -15.40 14.20
CA ALA A 151 -4.65 -15.48 15.08
C ALA A 151 -5.32 -14.11 15.33
N TYR A 152 -4.54 -13.03 15.40
CA TYR A 152 -5.06 -11.66 15.58
C TYR A 152 -5.84 -11.14 14.37
N LEU A 153 -5.64 -11.73 13.19
CA LEU A 153 -6.19 -11.30 11.91
C LEU A 153 -7.30 -12.22 11.40
N ARG A 154 -7.78 -13.16 12.22
CA ARG A 154 -8.98 -13.93 11.93
C ARG A 154 -10.22 -13.09 12.17
N LYS A 155 -11.24 -13.25 11.32
CA LYS A 155 -12.57 -12.63 11.49
C LYS A 155 -12.48 -11.11 11.69
N THR A 156 -11.73 -10.47 10.83
CA THR A 156 -11.53 -9.01 10.81
C THR A 156 -12.75 -8.25 10.32
N GLY A 157 -13.69 -8.93 9.66
CA GLY A 157 -14.79 -8.33 8.92
C GLY A 157 -14.38 -7.91 7.50
N LEU A 158 -13.09 -8.00 7.15
CA LEU A 158 -12.57 -7.64 5.83
C LEU A 158 -12.59 -8.80 4.83
N GLU A 159 -12.98 -10.01 5.25
CA GLU A 159 -13.11 -11.22 4.44
C GLU A 159 -14.08 -10.97 3.28
N ARG A 160 -13.72 -11.35 2.04
CA ARG A 160 -14.48 -11.03 0.81
C ARG A 160 -14.94 -12.26 0.05
N SER A 161 -14.38 -13.44 0.33
CA SER A 161 -14.63 -14.63 -0.49
C SER A 161 -16.12 -14.98 -0.62
N GLU A 162 -16.87 -14.90 0.49
CA GLU A 162 -18.31 -15.16 0.51
C GLU A 162 -19.11 -14.15 -0.30
N GLY A 163 -18.79 -12.85 -0.18
CA GLY A 163 -19.43 -11.79 -0.94
C GLY A 163 -19.25 -11.99 -2.45
N ILE A 164 -18.02 -12.34 -2.87
CA ILE A 164 -17.74 -12.61 -4.29
C ILE A 164 -18.52 -13.84 -4.79
N LEU A 165 -18.68 -14.88 -3.97
CA LEU A 165 -19.48 -16.05 -4.35
C LEU A 165 -20.95 -15.70 -4.57
N LYS A 166 -21.54 -14.85 -3.73
CA LYS A 166 -22.92 -14.34 -3.92
C LYS A 166 -23.05 -13.55 -5.22
N ASP A 167 -22.06 -12.72 -5.54
CA ASP A 167 -22.05 -11.97 -6.80
C ASP A 167 -21.91 -12.89 -8.03
N LEU A 168 -21.06 -13.92 -7.95
CA LEU A 168 -20.89 -14.92 -9.00
C LEU A 168 -22.15 -15.77 -9.20
N GLU A 169 -22.83 -16.16 -8.13
CA GLU A 169 -24.09 -16.88 -8.19
C GLU A 169 -25.18 -16.04 -8.86
N TRP A 170 -25.28 -14.76 -8.49
CA TRP A 170 -26.20 -13.82 -9.13
C TRP A 170 -25.89 -13.62 -10.63
N LEU A 171 -24.61 -13.57 -11.03
CA LEU A 171 -24.19 -13.45 -12.43
C LEU A 171 -24.36 -14.74 -13.25
N LYS A 172 -24.62 -15.87 -12.61
CA LYS A 172 -24.74 -17.17 -13.26
C LYS A 172 -25.97 -17.27 -14.17
N GLU A 173 -27.00 -16.45 -13.92
CA GLU A 173 -28.23 -16.39 -14.72
C GLU A 173 -27.97 -15.77 -16.10
N GLY A 174 -27.30 -16.52 -16.98
CA GLY A 174 -27.07 -16.16 -18.38
C GLY A 174 -25.62 -16.22 -18.84
N VAL A 175 -24.65 -16.53 -17.96
CA VAL A 175 -23.23 -16.61 -18.32
C VAL A 175 -22.54 -17.78 -17.62
N GLU A 176 -21.69 -18.50 -18.37
CA GLU A 176 -20.84 -19.56 -17.82
C GLU A 176 -19.72 -18.95 -16.96
N ILE A 177 -19.61 -19.39 -15.70
CA ILE A 177 -18.55 -18.97 -14.80
C ILE A 177 -17.24 -19.68 -15.22
N PRO A 178 -16.18 -18.93 -15.57
CA PRO A 178 -14.92 -19.53 -15.99
C PRO A 178 -14.18 -20.15 -14.79
N ASN A 179 -13.28 -21.10 -15.08
CA ASN A 179 -12.30 -21.55 -14.08
C ASN A 179 -11.29 -20.43 -13.76
N PRO A 180 -10.66 -20.46 -12.56
CA PRO A 180 -9.61 -19.52 -12.19
C PRO A 180 -8.48 -19.47 -13.23
N SER A 181 -8.05 -18.26 -13.56
CA SER A 181 -7.06 -18.02 -14.59
C SER A 181 -5.63 -18.04 -14.04
N SER A 182 -4.63 -17.91 -14.92
CA SER A 182 -3.22 -17.98 -14.52
C SER A 182 -2.83 -16.90 -13.49
N PRO A 183 -3.23 -15.61 -13.63
CA PRO A 183 -3.02 -14.60 -12.59
C PRO A 183 -3.50 -15.01 -11.19
N GLY A 184 -4.76 -15.45 -11.05
CA GLY A 184 -5.33 -15.86 -9.76
C GLY A 184 -4.65 -17.09 -9.18
N THR A 185 -4.48 -18.15 -9.97
CA THR A 185 -3.82 -19.39 -9.51
C THR A 185 -2.35 -19.19 -9.13
N THR A 186 -1.61 -18.39 -9.90
CA THR A 186 -0.21 -18.06 -9.59
C THR A 186 -0.13 -17.24 -8.31
N TYR A 187 -1.05 -16.30 -8.11
CA TYR A 187 -1.03 -15.47 -6.91
C TYR A 187 -1.41 -16.26 -5.66
N ALA A 188 -2.47 -17.08 -5.72
CA ALA A 188 -2.88 -17.95 -4.62
C ALA A 188 -1.73 -18.87 -4.19
N LYS A 189 -1.08 -19.55 -5.13
CA LYS A 189 0.10 -20.39 -4.84
C LYS A 189 1.23 -19.59 -4.20
N TYR A 190 1.49 -18.38 -4.69
CA TYR A 190 2.52 -17.52 -4.10
C TYR A 190 2.20 -17.14 -2.64
N LEU A 191 0.93 -16.90 -2.30
CA LEU A 191 0.51 -16.62 -0.93
C LEU A 191 0.73 -17.82 -0.01
N GLU A 192 0.43 -19.04 -0.46
CA GLU A 192 0.72 -20.28 0.28
C GLU A 192 2.22 -20.43 0.55
N GLU A 193 3.06 -20.28 -0.48
CA GLU A 193 4.52 -20.32 -0.35
C GLU A 193 5.05 -19.25 0.61
N LEU A 194 4.44 -18.06 0.64
CA LEU A 194 4.80 -17.00 1.58
C LEU A 194 4.42 -17.34 3.02
N ALA A 195 3.23 -17.91 3.22
CA ALA A 195 2.72 -18.27 4.54
C ALA A 195 3.61 -19.34 5.20
N GLU A 196 4.07 -20.32 4.43
CA GLU A 196 5.01 -21.34 4.90
C GLU A 196 6.40 -20.75 5.20
N ARG A 197 6.85 -19.79 4.38
CA ARG A 197 8.22 -19.27 4.46
C ARG A 197 8.40 -18.19 5.52
N SER A 198 7.48 -17.24 5.64
CA SER A 198 7.66 -16.05 6.48
C SER A 198 6.38 -15.26 6.70
N ALA A 199 5.97 -15.18 7.97
CA ALA A 199 4.83 -14.35 8.39
C ALA A 199 4.95 -12.87 7.96
N PRO A 200 6.06 -12.15 8.17
CA PRO A 200 6.19 -10.77 7.70
C PRO A 200 5.94 -10.57 6.19
N LEU A 201 6.34 -11.54 5.35
CA LEU A 201 6.13 -11.46 3.91
C LEU A 201 4.67 -11.68 3.55
N PHE A 202 4.05 -12.73 4.09
CA PHE A 202 2.62 -13.00 3.91
C PHE A 202 1.76 -11.82 4.39
N LEU A 203 2.05 -11.28 5.57
CA LEU A 203 1.30 -10.16 6.16
C LEU A 203 1.41 -8.87 5.35
N SER A 204 2.52 -8.67 4.61
CA SER A 204 2.62 -7.60 3.62
C SER A 204 1.54 -7.73 2.54
N HIS A 205 1.35 -8.95 2.02
CA HIS A 205 0.34 -9.22 1.01
C HIS A 205 -1.07 -9.11 1.57
N PHE A 206 -1.33 -9.71 2.74
CA PHE A 206 -2.60 -9.59 3.46
C PHE A 206 -3.06 -8.14 3.56
N TYR A 207 -2.21 -7.27 4.11
CA TYR A 207 -2.52 -5.85 4.26
C TYR A 207 -2.79 -5.17 2.91
N ASN A 208 -1.88 -5.35 1.94
CA ASN A 208 -1.97 -4.64 0.67
C ASN A 208 -3.16 -5.10 -0.19
N ILE A 209 -3.60 -6.36 -0.09
CA ILE A 209 -4.81 -6.86 -0.77
C ILE A 209 -6.05 -6.15 -0.23
N HIS A 210 -6.27 -6.17 1.09
CA HIS A 210 -7.41 -5.51 1.69
C HIS A 210 -7.36 -3.99 1.50
N PHE A 211 -6.21 -3.36 1.75
CA PHE A 211 -6.02 -1.91 1.56
C PHE A 211 -6.33 -1.48 0.11
N SER A 212 -5.82 -2.22 -0.88
CA SER A 212 -6.05 -1.88 -2.29
C SER A 212 -7.50 -2.07 -2.69
N HIS A 213 -8.17 -3.10 -2.17
CA HIS A 213 -9.60 -3.31 -2.44
C HIS A 213 -10.46 -2.18 -1.86
N ILE A 214 -10.22 -1.82 -0.60
CA ILE A 214 -10.95 -0.75 0.10
C ILE A 214 -10.74 0.61 -0.58
N THR A 215 -9.54 0.89 -1.10
CA THR A 215 -9.23 2.20 -1.69
C THR A 215 -9.56 2.27 -3.18
N ALA A 216 -8.97 1.40 -4.00
CA ALA A 216 -9.09 1.44 -5.45
C ALA A 216 -10.08 0.41 -6.00
N GLY A 217 -10.22 -0.75 -5.35
CA GLY A 217 -11.11 -1.83 -5.78
C GLY A 217 -12.58 -1.41 -5.85
N GLN A 218 -13.04 -0.63 -4.88
CA GLN A 218 -14.40 -0.06 -4.89
C GLN A 218 -14.66 0.83 -6.11
N VAL A 219 -13.71 1.69 -6.47
CA VAL A 219 -13.83 2.61 -7.62
C VAL A 219 -13.94 1.82 -8.93
N ILE A 220 -13.07 0.80 -9.09
CA ILE A 220 -13.09 -0.07 -10.27
C ILE A 220 -14.41 -0.82 -10.36
N THR A 221 -14.85 -1.44 -9.27
CA THR A 221 -16.06 -2.25 -9.24
C THR A 221 -17.31 -1.40 -9.49
N LYS A 222 -17.36 -0.18 -8.93
CA LYS A 222 -18.43 0.79 -9.20
C LYS A 222 -18.49 1.16 -10.68
N LYS A 223 -17.35 1.46 -11.32
CA LYS A 223 -17.29 1.80 -12.75
C LYS A 223 -17.73 0.64 -13.64
N VAL A 224 -17.36 -0.61 -13.28
CA VAL A 224 -17.87 -1.80 -13.96
C VAL A 224 -19.38 -1.91 -13.81
N SER A 225 -19.88 -1.73 -12.58
CA SER A 225 -21.31 -1.82 -12.29
C SER A 225 -22.12 -0.80 -13.08
N GLU A 226 -21.68 0.46 -13.15
CA GLU A 226 -22.31 1.51 -13.94
C GLU A 226 -22.36 1.16 -15.44
N LYS A 227 -21.32 0.49 -15.97
CA LYS A 227 -21.22 0.17 -17.41
C LYS A 227 -21.90 -1.15 -17.80
N LEU A 228 -21.88 -2.16 -16.93
CA LEU A 228 -22.29 -3.53 -17.28
C LEU A 228 -23.46 -4.07 -16.46
N LEU A 229 -23.73 -3.51 -15.28
CA LEU A 229 -24.65 -4.08 -14.28
C LEU A 229 -25.72 -3.09 -13.81
N GLU A 230 -26.01 -2.06 -14.63
CA GLU A 230 -27.06 -1.06 -14.37
C GLU A 230 -26.93 -0.36 -13.00
N GLY A 231 -25.70 -0.21 -12.51
CA GLY A 231 -25.43 0.41 -11.22
C GLY A 231 -25.70 -0.47 -10.00
N LYS A 232 -25.90 -1.77 -10.17
CA LYS A 232 -26.03 -2.73 -9.05
C LYS A 232 -24.81 -2.68 -8.13
N GLU A 233 -25.05 -2.50 -6.84
CA GLU A 233 -24.01 -2.62 -5.83
C GLU A 233 -23.71 -4.10 -5.54
N LEU A 234 -22.46 -4.50 -5.78
CA LEU A 234 -21.96 -5.87 -5.56
C LEU A 234 -21.62 -6.13 -4.10
N GLU A 235 -21.87 -7.36 -3.64
CA GLU A 235 -21.54 -7.84 -2.29
C GLU A 235 -20.03 -7.79 -2.02
N PHE A 236 -19.20 -7.94 -3.05
CA PHE A 236 -17.75 -7.76 -3.00
C PHE A 236 -17.33 -6.40 -2.40
N CYS A 237 -18.17 -5.37 -2.56
CA CYS A 237 -17.93 -4.01 -2.06
C CYS A 237 -18.79 -3.63 -0.84
N LYS A 238 -19.46 -4.58 -0.18
CA LYS A 238 -20.27 -4.33 1.01
C LYS A 238 -19.68 -4.94 2.27
N TRP A 239 -19.58 -4.16 3.34
CA TRP A 239 -19.06 -4.62 4.63
C TRP A 239 -20.13 -4.47 5.72
N GLU A 240 -20.08 -5.36 6.71
CA GLU A 240 -20.92 -5.28 7.90
C GLU A 240 -20.31 -4.31 8.93
N GLY A 241 -20.42 -3.01 8.68
CA GLY A 241 -19.92 -1.94 9.56
C GLY A 241 -18.98 -0.95 8.87
N ASP A 242 -18.26 -0.16 9.67
CA ASP A 242 -17.31 0.82 9.14
C ASP A 242 -15.99 0.16 8.71
N VAL A 243 -15.82 0.03 7.40
CA VAL A 243 -14.62 -0.54 6.77
C VAL A 243 -13.33 0.21 7.14
N GLN A 244 -13.40 1.52 7.42
CA GLN A 244 -12.23 2.31 7.82
C GLN A 244 -11.79 1.98 9.24
N GLU A 245 -12.74 1.73 10.15
CA GLU A 245 -12.46 1.25 11.50
C GLU A 245 -11.88 -0.16 11.48
N MET A 246 -12.45 -1.08 10.68
CA MET A 246 -11.92 -2.43 10.50
C MET A 246 -10.48 -2.41 9.96
N LEU A 247 -10.21 -1.58 8.94
CA LEU A 247 -8.87 -1.42 8.38
C LEU A 247 -7.90 -0.76 9.37
N LYS A 248 -8.38 0.14 10.24
CA LYS A 248 -7.58 0.72 11.32
C LYS A 248 -7.18 -0.35 12.35
N ASP A 249 -8.12 -1.19 12.78
CA ASP A 249 -7.85 -2.31 13.70
C ASP A 249 -6.79 -3.28 13.13
N VAL A 250 -6.92 -3.66 11.86
CA VAL A 250 -5.91 -4.47 11.16
C VAL A 250 -4.54 -3.78 11.16
N ARG A 251 -4.49 -2.45 10.95
CA ARG A 251 -3.23 -1.71 10.98
C ARG A 251 -2.58 -1.73 12.37
N GLU A 252 -3.36 -1.52 13.41
CA GLU A 252 -2.87 -1.54 14.80
C GLU A 252 -2.32 -2.93 15.16
N LYS A 253 -3.05 -4.00 14.85
CA LYS A 253 -2.59 -5.39 15.05
C LYS A 253 -1.29 -5.70 14.31
N LEU A 254 -1.18 -5.29 13.04
CA LEU A 254 0.04 -5.47 12.26
C LEU A 254 1.24 -4.69 12.82
N ASN A 255 1.00 -3.47 13.33
CA ASN A 255 2.06 -2.68 13.94
C ASN A 255 2.60 -3.35 15.21
N VAL A 256 1.71 -3.87 16.08
CA VAL A 256 2.11 -4.64 17.27
C VAL A 256 2.90 -5.89 16.90
N LEU A 257 2.46 -6.66 15.90
CA LEU A 257 3.21 -7.82 15.41
C LEU A 257 4.61 -7.42 14.92
N ALA A 258 4.71 -6.29 14.23
CA ALA A 258 5.95 -5.80 13.68
C ALA A 258 6.91 -5.16 14.68
N GLU A 259 6.50 -4.89 15.92
CA GLU A 259 7.42 -4.44 16.99
C GLU A 259 8.55 -5.46 17.21
N HIS A 260 8.23 -6.74 17.05
CA HIS A 260 9.16 -7.86 17.26
C HIS A 260 10.00 -8.19 16.02
N TRP A 261 9.73 -7.56 14.87
CA TRP A 261 10.47 -7.82 13.64
C TRP A 261 11.79 -7.06 13.60
N GLY A 262 12.86 -7.75 13.22
CA GLY A 262 14.12 -7.11 12.89
C GLY A 262 13.98 -6.15 11.70
N ARG A 263 14.86 -5.15 11.61
CA ARG A 263 14.81 -4.17 10.50
C ARG A 263 14.91 -4.84 9.13
N ASP A 264 15.66 -5.94 9.03
CA ASP A 264 15.78 -6.71 7.78
C ASP A 264 14.49 -7.42 7.39
N GLU A 265 13.72 -7.91 8.35
CA GLU A 265 12.40 -8.51 8.13
C GLU A 265 11.38 -7.47 7.70
N LYS A 266 11.35 -6.32 8.38
CA LYS A 266 10.55 -5.15 7.95
C LYS A 266 10.92 -4.75 6.52
N ASN A 267 12.20 -4.67 6.20
CA ASN A 267 12.65 -4.34 4.84
C ASN A 267 12.26 -5.40 3.80
N LYS A 268 12.24 -6.69 4.17
CA LYS A 268 11.73 -7.77 3.30
C LYS A 268 10.21 -7.62 3.10
N CYS A 269 9.45 -7.37 4.16
CA CYS A 269 8.01 -7.07 4.13
C CYS A 269 7.70 -5.92 3.16
N LEU A 270 8.42 -4.80 3.24
CA LEU A 270 8.25 -3.64 2.35
C LEU A 270 8.55 -3.94 0.87
N ARG A 271 9.45 -4.89 0.57
CA ARG A 271 9.73 -5.30 -0.82
C ARG A 271 8.58 -6.10 -1.42
N GLU A 272 7.86 -6.87 -0.61
CA GLU A 272 6.70 -7.64 -1.05
C GLU A 272 5.51 -6.74 -1.44
N THR A 273 5.43 -5.50 -0.92
CA THR A 273 4.41 -4.52 -1.35
C THR A 273 4.40 -4.36 -2.86
N LYS A 274 5.57 -4.20 -3.51
CA LYS A 274 5.65 -4.07 -4.97
C LYS A 274 5.11 -5.30 -5.70
N LYS A 275 5.40 -6.50 -5.21
CA LYS A 275 4.93 -7.75 -5.81
C LYS A 275 3.42 -7.92 -5.64
N SER A 276 2.89 -7.57 -4.47
CA SER A 276 1.43 -7.54 -4.23
C SER A 276 0.71 -6.70 -5.28
N PHE A 277 1.16 -5.46 -5.52
CA PHE A 277 0.59 -4.61 -6.57
C PHE A 277 0.79 -5.13 -7.99
N GLN A 278 1.86 -5.89 -8.26
CA GLN A 278 2.05 -6.54 -9.57
C GLN A 278 1.01 -7.63 -9.80
N PHE A 279 0.79 -8.52 -8.82
CA PHE A 279 -0.21 -9.58 -8.92
C PHE A 279 -1.64 -9.02 -9.01
N MET A 280 -2.01 -8.10 -8.11
CA MET A 280 -3.32 -7.45 -8.17
C MET A 280 -3.53 -6.72 -9.50
N GLY A 281 -2.49 -6.04 -10.01
CA GLY A 281 -2.55 -5.37 -11.30
C GLY A 281 -2.73 -6.32 -12.49
N GLN A 282 -2.25 -7.57 -12.41
CA GLN A 282 -2.51 -8.59 -13.44
C GLN A 282 -3.97 -9.05 -13.42
N ILE A 283 -4.54 -9.22 -12.23
CA ILE A 283 -5.95 -9.60 -12.06
C ILE A 283 -6.88 -8.48 -12.52
N VAL A 284 -6.60 -7.22 -12.15
CA VAL A 284 -7.39 -6.05 -12.61
C VAL A 284 -7.40 -5.91 -14.14
N ARG A 285 -6.30 -6.25 -14.81
CA ARG A 285 -6.24 -6.23 -16.29
C ARG A 285 -7.22 -7.21 -16.93
N LEU A 286 -7.64 -8.27 -16.24
CA LEU A 286 -8.61 -9.22 -16.79
C LEU A 286 -9.93 -8.53 -17.13
N ILE A 287 -10.30 -7.46 -16.44
CA ILE A 287 -11.58 -6.75 -16.64
C ILE A 287 -11.76 -6.24 -18.08
N ILE A 288 -10.68 -5.84 -18.74
CA ILE A 288 -10.70 -5.27 -20.10
C ILE A 288 -10.34 -6.28 -21.20
N LEU A 289 -10.04 -7.53 -20.83
CA LEU A 289 -9.75 -8.62 -21.75
C LEU A 289 -11.01 -9.44 -22.06
#